data_AF-A0AA41SGN8-F1
#
_entry.id   AF-A0AA41SGN8-F1
#
_cell.length_a   1.000
_cell.length_b   1.000
_cell.length_c   1.000
_cell.angle_alpha   90.00
_cell.angle_beta   90.00
_cell.angle_gamma   90.00
#
_symmetry.space_group_name_H-M   'P 1'
#
loop_
_entity.id
_entity.type
_entity.pdbx_description
1 polymer ?
#
loop_
_entity_poly.entity_id
_entity_poly.type
_entity_poly.pdbx_seq_one_letter_code
_entity_poly.pdbx_strand_id
1 'polypeptide(L)' 'MCIRIIRTSNHRYAHIGDVIVVVIKEAVPNMPLERSEVIRVVVVHTCKELNVKTV' A
#
# COMPACT_ATOMS: atom_id res chain seq x y z
N MET A 1 4.95 -6.54 -2.97
CA MET A 1 4.65 -7.58 -1.97
C MET A 1 4.10 -6.88 -0.74
N CYS A 2 2.94 -7.27 -0.24
CA CYS A 2 2.29 -6.61 0.89
C CYS A 2 2.34 -7.52 2.12
N ILE A 3 2.81 -6.98 3.24
CA ILE A 3 2.95 -7.76 4.48
C ILE A 3 1.69 -7.62 5.32
N ARG A 4 1.27 -6.38 5.56
CA ARG A 4 0.19 -6.10 6.52
C ARG A 4 -0.49 -4.77 6.24
N ILE A 5 -1.80 -4.72 6.46
CA ILE A 5 -2.59 -3.49 6.44
C ILE A 5 -2.62 -2.92 7.86
N ILE A 6 -2.30 -1.64 8.01
CA ILE A 6 -2.36 -0.94 9.29
C ILE A 6 -3.76 -0.36 9.45
N ARG A 7 -4.65 -1.13 10.08
CA ARG A 7 -6.00 -0.70 10.44
C ARG A 7 -6.41 -1.30 11.77
N THR A 8 -7.32 -0.65 12.49
CA THR A 8 -7.83 -1.07 13.81
C THR A 8 -8.45 -2.48 13.80
N SER A 9 -8.99 -2.91 12.65
CA SER A 9 -9.56 -4.24 12.47
C SER A 9 -8.69 -5.09 11.54
N ASN A 10 -8.80 -6.42 11.66
CA ASN A 10 -8.12 -7.41 10.81
C ASN A 10 -8.71 -7.41 9.38
N HIS A 11 -8.49 -6.33 8.65
CA HIS A 11 -8.87 -6.21 7.26
C HIS A 11 -8.03 -7.16 6.40
N ARG A 12 -8.71 -7.95 5.57
CA ARG A 12 -8.09 -8.83 4.57
C ARG A 12 -7.69 -8.09 3.29
N TYR A 13 -8.28 -6.91 3.05
CA TYR A 13 -8.09 -6.12 1.83
C TYR A 13 -7.92 -4.64 2.16
N ALA A 14 -7.03 -3.99 1.40
CA ALA A 14 -6.81 -2.55 1.47
C ALA A 14 -7.64 -1.84 0.40
N HIS A 15 -8.19 -0.69 0.76
CA HIS A 15 -8.85 0.25 -0.12
C HIS A 15 -8.01 1.52 -0.27
N ILE A 16 -8.46 2.44 -1.12
CA ILE A 16 -7.79 3.74 -1.28
C ILE A 16 -7.80 4.49 0.05
N GLY A 17 -6.65 5.08 0.38
CA GLY A 17 -6.42 5.78 1.63
C GLY A 17 -5.94 4.89 2.79
N ASP A 18 -5.94 3.57 2.63
CA ASP A 18 -5.40 2.67 3.66
C ASP A 18 -3.86 2.70 3.66
N VAL A 19 -3.29 2.67 4.87
CA VAL A 19 -1.85 2.56 5.09
C VAL A 19 -1.46 1.09 5.18
N ILE A 20 -0.47 0.68 4.40
CA ILE A 20 0.03 -0.69 4.34
C ILE A 20 1.53 -0.73 4.55
N VAL A 21 2.02 -1.81 5.16
CA VAL A 21 3.44 -2.15 5.28
C VAL A 21 3.81 -3.08 4.13
N VAL A 22 4.78 -2.67 3.33
CA VAL A 22 5.22 -3.39 2.13
C VAL A 22 6.74 -3.52 2.09
N VAL A 23 7.20 -4.53 1.36
CA VAL A 23 8.62 -4.69 1.02
C VAL A 23 8.84 -4.17 -0.39
N ILE A 24 9.91 -3.39 -0.56
CA ILE A 24 10.36 -2.92 -1.87
C ILE A 24 10.93 -4.10 -2.65
N LYS A 25 10.26 -4.45 -3.76
CA LYS A 25 10.72 -5.54 -4.63
C LYS A 25 11.83 -5.09 -5.57
N GLU A 26 11.70 -3.87 -6.09
CA GLU A 26 12.64 -3.26 -7.01
C GLU A 26 12.83 -1.79 -6.63
N ALA A 27 14.08 -1.36 -6.61
CA ALA A 27 14.47 0.01 -6.30
C ALA A 27 15.33 0.56 -7.45
N VAL A 28 15.17 1.85 -7.73
CA VAL A 28 15.98 2.60 -8.68
C VAL A 28 17.29 3.00 -8.00
N PRO A 29 18.47 2.75 -8.61
CA PRO A 29 19.74 3.18 -8.05
C PRO A 29 19.79 4.72 -7.94
N ASN A 30 20.41 5.24 -6.89
CA ASN A 30 20.44 6.66 -6.48
C ASN A 30 19.19 7.21 -5.79
N MET A 31 18.18 6.39 -5.50
CA MET A 31 17.17 6.77 -4.52
C MET A 31 17.62 6.42 -3.10
N PRO A 32 17.10 7.10 -2.07
CA PRO A 32 17.35 6.76 -0.67
C PRO A 32 16.68 5.44 -0.23
N LEU A 33 16.05 4.71 -1.16
CA LEU A 33 15.28 3.50 -0.88
C LEU A 33 16.03 2.26 -1.36
N GLU A 34 16.15 1.26 -0.49
CA GLU A 34 16.87 0.02 -0.81
C GLU A 34 15.93 -1.13 -1.20
N ARG A 35 16.46 -2.09 -1.97
CA ARG A 35 15.74 -3.34 -2.23
C ARG A 35 15.58 -4.10 -0.92
N SER A 36 14.40 -4.70 -0.71
CA SER A 36 14.05 -5.43 0.52
C SER A 36 13.82 -4.57 1.77
N GLU A 37 13.82 -3.25 1.66
CA GLU A 37 13.45 -2.37 2.76
C GLU A 37 11.94 -2.46 3.06
N VAL A 38 11.59 -2.41 4.35
CA VAL A 38 10.20 -2.46 4.83
C VAL A 38 9.73 -1.04 5.12
N ILE A 39 8.75 -0.56 4.35
CA ILE A 39 8.24 0.81 4.47
C ILE A 39 6.72 0.84 4.62
N ARG A 40 6.22 1.94 5.20
CA ARG A 40 4.78 2.23 5.26
C ARG A 40 4.39 3.10 4.08
N VAL A 41 3.35 2.71 3.35
CA VAL A 41 2.86 3.42 2.17
C VAL A 41 1.34 3.54 2.20
N VAL A 42 0.80 4.45 1.39
CA VAL A 42 -0.64 4.67 1.24
C VAL A 42 -1.10 4.17 -0.13
N VAL A 43 -2.23 3.47 -0.17
CA VAL A 43 -2.85 3.07 -1.44
C VAL A 43 -3.56 4.26 -2.06
N VAL A 44 -3.12 4.69 -3.25
CA VAL A 44 -3.68 5.86 -3.95
C VAL A 44 -4.57 5.50 -5.14
N HIS A 45 -4.37 4.32 -5.73
CA HIS A 45 -5.18 3.84 -6.84
C HIS A 45 -5.44 2.35 -6.69
N THR A 46 -6.62 1.92 -7.13
CA THR A 46 -6.98 0.50 -7.24
C THR A 46 -7.62 0.27 -8.59
N CYS A 47 -7.27 -0.83 -9.27
CA CYS A 47 -7.90 -1.21 -10.53
C CYS A 47 -9.35 -1.68 -10.34
N LYS A 48 -9.69 -2.09 -9.11
CA LYS A 48 -11.07 -2.42 -8.75
C LYS A 48 -11.90 -1.14 -8.72
N GLU A 49 -13.09 -1.21 -9.29
CA GLU A 49 -14.04 -0.11 -9.29
C GLU A 49 -14.19 0.46 -7.89
N LEU A 50 -13.91 1.75 -7.78
CA LEU A 50 -14.24 2.51 -6.59
C LEU A 50 -15.73 2.77 -6.67
N ASN A 51 -16.47 2.19 -5.75
CA ASN A 51 -17.86 2.53 -5.54
C ASN A 51 -17.90 3.92 -4.87
N VAL A 52 -17.52 4.95 -5.63
CA VAL A 52 -17.70 6.34 -5.25
C VAL A 52 -19.20 6.52 -5.26
N LYS A 53 -19.81 6.49 -4.06
CA LYS A 53 -21.19 6.92 -3.91
C LYS A 53 -21.24 8.37 -4.39
N THR A 54 -21.77 8.56 -5.59
CA THR A 54 -22.23 9.84 -6.10
C THR A 54 -23.08 10.47 -5.00
N VAL A 55 -22.70 11.69 -4.60
CA VAL A 55 -23.50 12.55 -3.73
C VAL A 55 -24.72 13.02 -4.51
#